data_AF-A0A3E4WVQ0-F1
#
_entry.id   AF-A0A3E4WVQ0-F1
#
_cell.length_a   1.000
_cell.length_b   1.000
_cell.length_c   1.000
_cell.angle_alpha   90.00
_cell.angle_beta   90.00
_cell.angle_gamma   90.00
#
_symmetry.space_group_name_H-M   'P 1'
#
loop_
_entity.id
_entity.type
_entity.pdbx_description
1 polymer ?
#
loop_
_entity_poly.entity_id
_entity_poly.type
_entity_poly.pdbx_seq_one_letter_code
_entity_poly.pdbx_strand_id
1 'polypeptide(L)'
;MIQREKTIAELTVNGSSFREKDVAFLLGVQHDTRYEYRSVTSNVEGRLDYILTSIIKYQQIELKKYNNAIFYLSVPSRYPLADEELENFRIKIRELLGYDNMLFGMAITDSSNMRIKAVLHLILN
;
A
#
# COMPACT_ATOMS: atom_id res chain seq x y z
N MET A 1 18.58 12.70 -1.23
CA MET A 1 17.68 11.55 -1.34
C MET A 1 16.53 11.92 -2.26
N ILE A 2 16.54 11.36 -3.46
CA ILE A 2 15.49 11.51 -4.47
C ILE A 2 14.22 10.83 -3.92
N GLN A 3 13.02 11.32 -4.27
CA GLN A 3 11.75 10.82 -3.74
C GLN A 3 11.60 9.29 -3.85
N ARG A 4 12.16 8.69 -4.90
CA ARG A 4 12.11 7.25 -5.17
C ARG A 4 12.99 6.41 -4.23
N GLU A 5 14.18 6.90 -3.89
CA GLU A 5 15.05 6.25 -2.89
C GLU A 5 14.36 6.20 -1.52
N LYS A 6 13.64 7.28 -1.16
CA LYS A 6 12.85 7.32 0.08
C LYS A 6 11.71 6.30 0.04
N THR A 7 11.02 6.17 -1.09
CA THR A 7 9.97 5.16 -1.26
C THR A 7 10.55 3.76 -1.10
N ILE A 8 11.66 3.43 -1.77
CA ILE A 8 12.31 2.12 -1.64
C ILE A 8 12.66 1.85 -0.17
N ALA A 9 13.30 2.80 0.52
CA ALA A 9 13.66 2.67 1.93
C ALA A 9 12.43 2.45 2.84
N GLU A 10 11.29 3.07 2.54
CA GLU A 10 10.04 2.85 3.27
C GLU A 10 9.45 1.45 3.00
N LEU A 11 9.49 0.99 1.75
CA LEU A 11 8.95 -0.30 1.36
C LEU A 11 9.78 -1.47 1.91
N THR A 12 11.06 -1.26 2.22
CA THR A 12 12.03 -2.31 2.58
C THR A 12 12.50 -2.24 4.03
N VAL A 13 11.74 -1.57 4.90
CA VAL A 13 12.03 -1.54 6.34
C VAL A 13 12.13 -2.96 6.92
N ASN A 14 12.84 -3.10 8.04
CA ASN A 14 12.96 -4.37 8.74
C ASN A 14 11.57 -4.96 9.07
N GLY A 15 11.39 -6.25 8.78
CA GLY A 15 10.09 -6.92 8.93
C GLY A 15 9.13 -6.71 7.76
N SER A 16 9.57 -6.06 6.69
CA SER A 16 8.80 -5.99 5.46
C SER A 16 8.84 -7.30 4.65
N SER A 17 7.76 -7.58 3.96
CA SER A 17 7.69 -8.61 2.92
C SER A 17 8.49 -8.26 1.66
N PHE A 18 8.82 -6.98 1.42
CA PHE A 18 9.63 -6.57 0.29
C PHE A 18 11.10 -6.46 0.67
N ARG A 19 11.96 -6.95 -0.22
CA ARG A 19 13.40 -6.68 -0.23
C ARG A 19 13.71 -5.63 -1.27
N GLU A 20 14.86 -4.98 -1.16
CA GLU A 20 15.29 -3.93 -2.09
C GLU A 20 15.22 -4.37 -3.55
N LYS A 21 15.69 -5.58 -3.86
CA LYS A 21 15.63 -6.15 -5.23
C LYS A 21 14.20 -6.25 -5.80
N ASP A 22 13.18 -6.38 -4.95
CA ASP A 22 11.79 -6.56 -5.38
C ASP A 22 11.17 -5.23 -5.84
N VAL A 23 11.74 -4.10 -5.41
CA VAL A 23 11.23 -2.74 -5.67
C VAL A 23 12.27 -1.80 -6.30
N ALA A 24 13.51 -2.25 -6.50
CA ALA A 24 14.59 -1.45 -7.07
C ALA A 24 14.29 -0.91 -8.48
N PHE A 25 13.41 -1.59 -9.23
CA PHE A 25 12.95 -1.14 -10.54
C PHE A 25 12.30 0.25 -10.50
N LEU A 26 11.77 0.68 -9.35
CA LEU A 26 11.22 2.02 -9.16
C LEU A 26 12.23 3.13 -9.49
N LEU A 27 13.54 2.89 -9.35
CA LEU A 27 14.57 3.89 -9.71
C LEU A 27 14.56 4.25 -11.20
N GLY A 28 14.13 3.33 -12.06
CA GLY A 28 14.07 3.51 -13.51
C GLY A 28 12.71 3.98 -14.04
N VAL A 29 11.69 4.10 -13.19
CA VAL A 29 10.34 4.51 -13.61
C VAL A 29 10.31 5.98 -13.99
N GLN A 30 9.77 6.29 -15.17
CA GLN A 30 9.66 7.67 -15.67
C GLN A 30 8.41 8.38 -15.16
N HIS A 31 7.26 7.68 -15.16
CA HIS A 31 5.96 8.23 -14.83
C HIS A 31 5.30 7.41 -13.71
N ASP A 32 5.14 8.04 -12.54
CA ASP A 32 4.54 7.44 -11.37
C ASP A 32 3.79 8.48 -10.54
N THR A 33 2.79 8.03 -9.80
CA THR A 33 2.13 8.83 -8.77
C THR A 33 1.98 8.02 -7.50
N ARG A 34 2.16 8.68 -6.36
CA ARG A 34 2.11 8.06 -5.03
C ARG A 34 1.05 8.70 -4.17
N TYR A 35 0.25 7.86 -3.52
CA TYR A 35 -0.75 8.26 -2.54
C TYR A 35 -0.50 7.60 -1.20
N GLU A 36 -0.72 8.36 -0.12
CA GLU A 36 -0.73 7.83 1.24
C GLU A 36 -2.15 7.85 1.81
N TYR A 37 -2.51 6.76 2.48
CA TYR A 37 -3.75 6.65 3.25
C TYR A 37 -3.41 6.31 4.69
N ARG A 38 -4.29 6.75 5.58
CA ARG A 38 -4.27 6.33 6.99
C ARG A 38 -5.69 5.96 7.38
N SER A 39 -5.84 4.81 8.02
CA SER A 39 -7.15 4.47 8.60
C SER A 39 -7.52 5.47 9.68
N VAL A 40 -8.77 5.93 9.71
CA VAL A 40 -9.29 6.79 10.78
C VAL A 40 -10.58 6.17 11.30
N THR A 41 -10.42 5.21 12.21
CA THR A 41 -11.48 4.46 12.87
C THR A 41 -11.42 4.69 14.38
N SER A 42 -12.55 4.53 15.07
CA SER A 42 -12.63 4.62 16.54
C SER A 42 -12.12 3.35 17.25
N ASN A 43 -12.06 2.22 16.53
CA ASN A 43 -11.60 0.92 17.01
C ASN A 43 -10.69 0.24 15.97
N VAL A 44 -10.22 -0.98 16.28
CA VAL A 44 -9.34 -1.76 15.40
C VAL A 44 -10.04 -2.34 14.17
N GLU A 45 -11.37 -2.43 14.22
CA GLU A 45 -12.19 -3.01 13.16
C GLU A 45 -12.37 -2.01 12.00
N GLY A 46 -12.53 -2.53 10.78
CA GLY A 46 -12.81 -1.72 9.59
C GLY A 46 -11.68 -0.79 9.15
N ARG A 47 -10.46 -0.94 9.69
CA ARG A 47 -9.31 -0.11 9.31
C ARG A 47 -8.95 -0.25 7.84
N LEU A 48 -8.98 -1.48 7.31
CA LEU A 48 -8.75 -1.76 5.90
C LEU A 48 -9.92 -1.30 5.00
N ASP A 49 -11.16 -1.51 5.43
CA ASP A 49 -12.35 -1.04 4.70
C ASP A 49 -12.39 0.50 4.59
N TYR A 50 -11.92 1.22 5.61
CA TYR A 50 -11.76 2.67 5.56
C TYR A 50 -10.77 3.10 4.48
N ILE A 51 -9.61 2.41 4.40
CA ILE A 51 -8.59 2.67 3.38
C ILE A 51 -9.16 2.38 1.99
N LEU A 52 -9.82 1.24 1.80
CA LEU A 52 -10.45 0.88 0.53
C LEU A 52 -11.45 1.95 0.09
N THR A 53 -12.35 2.35 0.99
CA THR A 53 -13.35 3.39 0.72
C THR A 53 -12.70 4.73 0.36
N SER A 54 -11.59 5.08 1.01
CA SER A 54 -10.84 6.29 0.69
C SER A 54 -10.24 6.25 -0.72
N ILE A 55 -9.70 5.11 -1.14
CA ILE A 55 -9.16 4.94 -2.51
C ILE A 55 -10.29 5.06 -3.54
N ILE A 56 -11.40 4.36 -3.32
CA ILE A 56 -12.58 4.40 -4.20
C ILE A 56 -13.11 5.84 -4.32
N LYS A 57 -13.15 6.58 -3.21
CA LYS A 57 -13.70 7.94 -3.22
C LYS A 57 -12.81 8.94 -3.95
N TYR A 58 -11.49 8.82 -3.84
CA TYR A 58 -10.58 9.88 -4.26
C TYR A 58 -9.75 9.56 -5.52
N GLN A 59 -9.61 8.30 -5.93
CA GLN A 59 -8.66 7.93 -7.01
C GLN A 59 -9.25 7.28 -8.26
N GLN A 60 -10.57 7.11 -8.36
CA GLN A 60 -11.19 6.38 -9.49
C GLN A 60 -10.73 6.86 -10.89
N ILE A 61 -10.50 8.17 -11.08
CA ILE A 61 -10.10 8.73 -12.38
C ILE A 61 -8.62 8.47 -12.67
N GLU A 62 -7.77 8.55 -11.64
CA GLU A 62 -6.31 8.38 -11.74
C GLU A 62 -5.95 6.93 -12.10
N LEU A 63 -6.66 5.95 -11.54
CA LEU A 63 -6.38 4.52 -11.74
C LEU A 63 -6.37 4.11 -13.23
N LYS A 64 -7.20 4.73 -14.07
CA LYS A 64 -7.26 4.36 -15.50
C LYS A 64 -6.04 4.79 -16.32
N LYS A 65 -5.18 5.65 -15.77
CA LYS A 65 -4.00 6.21 -16.46
C LYS A 65 -2.75 5.35 -16.29
N TYR A 66 -2.77 4.39 -15.36
CA TYR A 66 -1.63 3.57 -14.99
C TYR A 66 -1.93 2.10 -15.30
N ASN A 67 -0.90 1.29 -15.46
CA ASN A 67 -1.01 -0.13 -15.84
C ASN A 67 -0.32 -1.08 -14.84
N ASN A 68 0.29 -0.52 -13.79
CA ASN A 68 1.01 -1.27 -12.75
C ASN A 68 0.87 -0.53 -11.42
N ALA A 69 0.92 -1.27 -10.31
CA ALA A 69 0.93 -0.67 -8.98
C ALA A 69 1.72 -1.46 -7.93
N ILE A 70 2.22 -0.72 -6.95
CA ILE A 70 2.67 -1.26 -5.67
C ILE A 70 1.68 -0.80 -4.61
N PHE A 71 1.15 -1.74 -3.83
CA PHE A 71 0.35 -1.46 -2.65
C PHE A 71 1.06 -1.97 -1.42
N TYR A 72 1.25 -1.09 -0.43
CA TYR A 72 2.03 -1.39 0.75
C TYR A 72 1.28 -1.01 2.02
N LEU A 73 1.26 -1.92 2.99
CA LEU A 73 0.68 -1.69 4.31
C LEU A 73 1.75 -1.60 5.40
N SER A 74 1.65 -0.60 6.26
CA SER A 74 2.35 -0.57 7.54
C SER A 74 1.33 -0.83 8.65
N VAL A 75 1.44 -2.00 9.28
CA VAL A 75 0.50 -2.48 10.28
C VAL A 75 1.16 -2.40 11.66
N PRO A 76 0.54 -1.76 12.66
CA PRO A 76 1.10 -1.69 14.00
C PRO A 76 1.03 -3.07 14.70
N SER A 77 2.16 -3.55 15.22
CA SER A 77 2.28 -4.87 15.88
C SER A 77 1.33 -5.08 17.05
N ARG A 78 0.99 -4.00 17.77
CA ARG A 78 0.07 -4.00 18.92
C ARG A 78 -1.40 -4.15 18.52
N TYR A 79 -1.72 -3.96 17.25
CA TYR A 79 -3.07 -4.05 16.69
C TYR A 79 -3.01 -4.80 15.36
N PRO A 80 -2.70 -6.11 15.40
CA PRO A 80 -2.54 -6.93 14.21
C PRO A 80 -3.85 -7.01 13.41
N LEU A 81 -3.73 -7.45 12.16
CA LEU A 81 -4.86 -7.79 11.31
C LEU A 81 -5.16 -9.28 11.44
N ALA A 82 -6.42 -9.66 11.30
CA ALA A 82 -6.78 -11.06 11.08
C ALA A 82 -6.38 -11.47 9.65
N ASP A 83 -5.93 -12.70 9.47
CA ASP A 83 -5.48 -13.19 8.16
C ASP A 83 -6.61 -13.11 7.11
N GLU A 84 -7.84 -13.44 7.49
CA GLU A 84 -9.02 -13.34 6.65
C GLU A 84 -9.33 -11.88 6.24
N GLU A 85 -9.19 -10.92 7.17
CA GLU A 85 -9.39 -9.50 6.89
C GLU A 85 -8.39 -9.01 5.83
N LEU A 86 -7.12 -9.40 5.99
CA LEU A 86 -6.06 -9.04 5.07
C LEU A 86 -6.25 -9.67 3.68
N GLU A 87 -6.60 -10.95 3.61
CA GLU A 87 -6.79 -11.63 2.33
C GLU A 87 -8.01 -11.09 1.57
N ASN A 88 -9.12 -10.87 2.27
CA ASN A 88 -10.30 -10.22 1.68
C ASN A 88 -9.97 -8.83 1.14
N PHE A 89 -9.17 -8.04 1.87
CA PHE A 89 -8.73 -6.73 1.39
C PHE A 89 -7.82 -6.83 0.15
N ARG A 90 -6.90 -7.80 0.10
CA ARG A 90 -6.04 -8.03 -1.07
C ARG A 90 -6.84 -8.34 -2.32
N ILE A 91 -7.85 -9.20 -2.22
CA ILE A 91 -8.75 -9.53 -3.33
C ILE A 91 -9.46 -8.25 -3.80
N LYS A 92 -10.11 -7.52 -2.89
CA LYS A 92 -10.85 -6.29 -3.23
C LYS A 92 -9.98 -5.22 -3.89
N ILE A 93 -8.74 -5.02 -3.43
CA ILE A 93 -7.82 -4.05 -4.04
C ILE A 93 -7.37 -4.50 -5.42
N ARG A 94 -7.08 -5.79 -5.62
CA ARG A 94 -6.75 -6.32 -6.96
C ARG A 94 -7.89 -6.13 -7.94
N GLU A 95 -9.11 -6.42 -7.52
CA GLU A 95 -10.33 -6.19 -8.32
C GLU A 95 -10.54 -4.71 -8.64
N LEU A 96 -10.33 -3.83 -7.64
CA LEU A 96 -10.48 -2.39 -7.82
C LEU A 96 -9.48 -1.80 -8.81
N LEU A 97 -8.22 -2.24 -8.75
CA LEU A 97 -7.15 -1.72 -9.60
C LEU A 97 -7.16 -2.36 -11.00
N GLY A 98 -7.44 -3.67 -11.08
CA GLY A 98 -7.52 -4.40 -12.34
C GLY A 98 -6.20 -4.54 -13.09
N TYR A 99 -5.04 -4.38 -12.42
CA TYR A 99 -3.73 -4.51 -13.03
C TYR A 99 -3.20 -5.94 -12.93
N ASP A 100 -2.73 -6.50 -14.05
CA ASP A 100 -2.12 -7.84 -14.09
C ASP A 100 -0.82 -7.89 -13.29
N ASN A 101 -0.05 -6.80 -13.35
CA ASN A 101 1.20 -6.64 -12.60
C ASN A 101 0.93 -5.72 -11.42
N MET A 102 0.68 -6.31 -10.24
CA MET A 102 0.53 -5.57 -8.99
C MET A 102 1.34 -6.26 -7.89
N LEU A 103 2.23 -5.51 -7.25
CA LEU A 103 2.94 -5.97 -6.07
C LEU A 103 2.19 -5.54 -4.81
N PHE A 104 1.94 -6.51 -3.92
CA PHE A 104 1.38 -6.24 -2.60
C PHE A 104 2.41 -6.56 -1.53
N GLY A 105 2.69 -5.59 -0.67
CA GLY A 105 3.63 -5.74 0.42
C GLY A 105 3.09 -5.22 1.75
N MET A 106 3.79 -5.61 2.81
CA MET A 106 3.42 -5.25 4.16
C MET A 106 4.66 -5.23 5.06
N ALA A 107 4.64 -4.40 6.09
CA ALA A 107 5.52 -4.52 7.24
C ALA A 107 4.72 -4.43 8.53
N ILE A 108 5.17 -5.17 9.53
CA ILE A 108 4.76 -5.00 10.91
C ILE A 108 5.67 -3.93 11.55
N THR A 109 5.06 -2.91 12.13
CA THR A 109 5.76 -1.76 12.73
C THR A 109 5.53 -1.69 14.23
N ASP A 110 6.54 -1.31 15.01
CA ASP A 110 6.35 -1.04 16.43
C ASP A 110 5.79 0.38 16.61
N SER A 111 4.47 0.48 16.60
CA SER A 111 3.72 1.72 16.78
C SER A 111 2.65 1.51 17.84
N SER A 112 2.51 2.50 18.73
CA SER A 112 1.40 2.58 19.69
C SER A 112 0.11 3.12 19.07
N ASN A 113 0.17 3.65 17.85
CA ASN A 113 -0.99 4.12 17.12
C ASN A 113 -1.66 2.96 16.39
N MET A 114 -2.96 2.73 16.61
CA MET A 114 -3.73 1.66 15.97
C MET A 114 -3.96 1.85 14.47
N ARG A 115 -3.70 3.04 13.93
CA ARG A 115 -3.95 3.35 12.53
C ARG A 115 -3.00 2.60 11.61
N ILE A 116 -3.56 2.06 10.53
CA ILE A 116 -2.79 1.46 9.44
C ILE A 116 -2.42 2.58 8.46
N LYS A 117 -1.15 2.62 8.06
CA LYS A 117 -0.72 3.42 6.91
C LYS A 117 -0.77 2.52 5.67
N ALA A 118 -1.31 3.04 4.58
CA ALA A 118 -1.18 2.40 3.27
C ALA A 118 -0.49 3.36 2.30
N VAL A 119 0.31 2.80 1.41
CA VAL A 119 0.92 3.51 0.29
C VAL A 119 0.45 2.82 -0.99
N LEU A 120 -0.13 3.60 -1.89
CA LEU A 120 -0.46 3.17 -3.24
C LEU A 120 0.46 3.92 -4.19
N HIS A 121 1.29 3.18 -4.90
CA HIS A 121 2.18 3.70 -5.92
C HIS A 121 1.68 3.22 -7.29
N LEU A 122 1.16 4.14 -8.09
CA LEU A 122 0.71 3.87 -9.45
C LEU A 122 1.84 4.16 -10.43
N ILE A 123 2.05 3.26 -11.37
CA ILE A 123 3.19 3.28 -12.29
C ILE A 123 2.65 3.13 -13.71
N LEU A 124 3.17 3.97 -14.60
CA LEU A 124 2.94 3.86 -16.04
C LEU A 124 4.23 3.38 -16.66
N ASN A 125 4.24 2.09 -17.01
CA ASN A 125 5.30 1.46 -17.79
C ASN A 125 5.06 1.69 -19.29
#